data_AF-A0A2G5FCC9-F1
#
_entry.id   AF-A0A2G5FCC9-F1
#
_cell.length_a   1.000
_cell.length_b   1.000
_cell.length_c   1.000
_cell.angle_alpha   90.00
_cell.angle_beta   90.00
_cell.angle_gamma   90.00
#
_symmetry.space_group_name_H-M   'P 1'
#
loop_
_entity.id
_entity.type
_entity.pdbx_description
1 polymer ?
#
loop_
_entity_poly.entity_id
_entity_poly.type
_entity_poly.pdbx_seq_one_letter_code
_entity_poly.pdbx_strand_id
1 'polypeptide(L)'
;MEAEDGSSSGSSSVPTEDVIQTLMEALVEPLLPLKSSQVDLSDLSLQQSIANQMHAVVLLYNYYHRKQFPELEFLDFESFCKVAINSKPTLLVFLEQKKKCNVDGAYKDLSIVEKAIMDACNISIGLDTLKDGPTMERWPISKVAIFLIDSLKENCSLHFGAKTEGVWSLIEKNDGETGDSESVGAKQKIQNKRSVTCPVKVSNSYEAHLQQLAISVVKEKTGIDPTDLSILESHLTYSLSEAKTTARLFIMKYQSAVNEDVFQVPIKASIDRSDTSL
;
A
#
# COMPACT_ATOMS: atom_id res chain seq x y z
N MET A 1 -40.97 40.53 17.39
CA MET A 1 -40.93 39.16 17.93
C MET A 1 -40.55 38.30 16.76
N GLU A 2 -39.26 37.98 16.70
CA GLU A 2 -38.61 37.28 15.60
C GLU A 2 -39.01 35.80 15.60
N ALA A 3 -39.11 35.23 14.41
CA ALA A 3 -39.02 33.79 14.19
C ALA A 3 -38.26 33.61 12.88
N GLU A 4 -36.93 33.51 12.99
CA GLU A 4 -36.09 32.95 11.93
C GLU A 4 -36.10 31.42 12.08
N ASP A 5 -36.63 30.75 11.06
CA ASP A 5 -36.58 29.29 10.92
C ASP A 5 -35.24 28.93 10.26
N GLY A 6 -34.22 28.72 11.08
CA GLY A 6 -32.92 28.24 10.67
C GLY A 6 -32.93 26.72 10.54
N SER A 7 -33.34 26.20 9.38
CA SER A 7 -33.12 24.80 9.03
C SER A 7 -31.63 24.55 8.76
N SER A 8 -30.92 24.16 9.82
CA SER A 8 -29.56 23.61 9.76
C SER A 8 -29.54 22.37 8.88
N SER A 9 -28.87 22.47 7.73
CA SER A 9 -28.51 21.31 6.91
C SER A 9 -27.45 20.50 7.65
N GLY A 10 -27.88 19.51 8.43
CA GLY A 10 -26.98 18.51 9.00
C GLY A 10 -26.33 17.72 7.88
N SER A 11 -25.01 17.81 7.75
CA SER A 11 -24.22 16.88 6.97
C SER A 11 -24.46 15.47 7.53
N SER A 12 -25.21 14.63 6.82
CA SER A 12 -25.40 13.24 7.22
C SER A 12 -24.09 12.50 7.01
N SER A 13 -23.25 12.42 8.05
CA SER A 13 -22.10 11.54 8.06
C SER A 13 -22.60 10.10 7.84
N VAL A 14 -22.09 9.40 6.84
CA VAL A 14 -22.40 7.98 6.65
C VAL A 14 -21.87 7.22 7.86
N PRO A 15 -22.66 6.36 8.52
CA PRO A 15 -22.19 5.58 9.66
C PRO A 15 -20.93 4.78 9.33
N THR A 16 -19.98 4.74 10.27
CA THR A 16 -18.73 3.99 10.13
C THR A 16 -18.96 2.55 9.69
N GLU A 17 -19.96 1.89 10.27
CA GLU A 17 -20.33 0.51 9.97
C GLU A 17 -20.78 0.32 8.52
N ASP A 18 -21.56 1.26 7.97
CA ASP A 18 -22.07 1.20 6.59
C ASP A 18 -20.93 1.35 5.58
N VAL A 19 -19.97 2.24 5.87
CA VAL A 19 -18.77 2.43 5.03
C VAL A 19 -17.91 1.18 5.05
N ILE A 20 -17.60 0.65 6.25
CA ILE A 20 -16.81 -0.58 6.37
C ILE A 20 -17.53 -1.72 5.67
N GLN A 21 -18.84 -1.86 5.86
CA GLN A 21 -19.62 -2.89 5.19
C GLN A 21 -19.52 -2.79 3.66
N THR A 22 -19.68 -1.59 3.11
CA THR A 22 -19.56 -1.36 1.66
C THR A 22 -18.16 -1.73 1.14
N LEU A 23 -17.10 -1.34 1.86
CA LEU A 23 -15.72 -1.69 1.49
C LEU A 23 -15.47 -3.20 1.58
N MET A 24 -16.00 -3.86 2.60
CA MET A 24 -15.89 -5.31 2.80
C MET A 24 -16.64 -6.10 1.72
N GLU A 25 -17.83 -5.64 1.31
CA GLU A 25 -18.61 -6.19 0.19
C GLU A 25 -17.86 -6.07 -1.14
N ALA A 26 -17.19 -4.93 -1.36
CA ALA A 26 -16.47 -4.68 -2.60
C ALA A 26 -15.14 -5.45 -2.70
N LEU A 27 -14.37 -5.51 -1.60
CA LEU A 27 -12.97 -5.97 -1.65
C LEU A 27 -12.76 -7.36 -1.04
N VAL A 28 -13.47 -7.72 0.02
CA VAL A 28 -13.16 -8.91 0.81
C VAL A 28 -14.13 -10.05 0.52
N GLU A 29 -15.43 -9.76 0.44
CA GLU A 29 -16.46 -10.76 0.16
C GLU A 29 -16.22 -11.60 -1.11
N PRO A 30 -15.73 -11.04 -2.24
CA PRO A 30 -15.42 -11.84 -3.43
C PRO A 30 -14.41 -12.97 -3.20
N LEU A 31 -13.58 -12.85 -2.15
CA LEU A 31 -12.57 -13.85 -1.78
C LEU A 31 -13.05 -14.82 -0.68
N LEU A 32 -14.13 -14.49 0.03
CA LEU A 32 -14.58 -15.30 1.15
C LEU A 32 -15.34 -16.54 0.65
N PRO A 33 -15.05 -17.73 1.20
CA PRO A 33 -15.84 -18.93 0.90
C PRO A 33 -17.30 -18.74 1.32
N LEU A 34 -18.23 -19.27 0.51
CA LEU A 34 -19.67 -19.20 0.76
C LEU A 34 -20.07 -19.83 2.11
N LYS A 35 -19.27 -20.78 2.61
CA LYS A 35 -19.45 -21.43 3.92
C LYS A 35 -18.12 -21.54 4.64
N SER A 36 -18.14 -21.30 5.95
CA SER A 36 -16.97 -21.50 6.82
C SER A 36 -16.43 -22.94 6.78
N SER A 37 -17.30 -23.93 6.54
CA SER A 37 -16.89 -25.34 6.40
C SER A 37 -16.12 -25.66 5.11
N GLN A 38 -16.03 -24.72 4.17
CA GLN A 38 -15.29 -24.85 2.92
C GLN A 38 -13.92 -24.16 2.98
N VAL A 39 -13.59 -23.52 4.10
CA VAL A 39 -12.33 -22.80 4.26
C VAL A 39 -11.18 -23.80 4.40
N ASP A 40 -10.31 -23.86 3.39
CA ASP A 40 -9.02 -24.54 3.53
C ASP A 40 -7.99 -23.56 4.12
N LEU A 41 -7.77 -23.67 5.42
CA LEU A 41 -6.78 -22.87 6.15
C LEU A 41 -5.32 -23.25 5.82
N SER A 42 -5.10 -24.26 4.99
CA SER A 42 -3.78 -24.60 4.45
C SER A 42 -3.41 -23.72 3.25
N ASP A 43 -4.39 -23.08 2.62
CA ASP A 43 -4.17 -22.21 1.47
C ASP A 43 -3.61 -20.85 1.93
N LEU A 44 -2.27 -20.77 1.91
CA LEU A 44 -1.54 -19.55 2.22
C LEU A 44 -1.75 -18.45 1.16
N SER A 45 -2.06 -18.82 -0.09
CA SER A 45 -2.33 -17.84 -1.15
C SER A 45 -3.63 -17.11 -0.86
N LEU A 46 -4.70 -17.85 -0.57
CA LEU A 46 -6.00 -17.28 -0.19
C LEU A 46 -5.90 -16.41 1.07
N GLN A 47 -5.17 -16.86 2.09
CA GLN A 47 -4.94 -16.04 3.30
C GLN A 47 -4.21 -14.74 2.97
N GLN A 48 -3.21 -14.79 2.10
CA GLN A 48 -2.45 -13.61 1.69
C GLN A 48 -3.32 -12.63 0.88
N SER A 49 -4.15 -13.16 -0.01
CA SER A 49 -5.16 -12.41 -0.77
C SER A 49 -6.12 -11.65 0.14
N ILE A 50 -6.76 -12.35 1.08
CA ILE A 50 -7.66 -11.75 2.07
C ILE A 50 -6.91 -10.72 2.93
N ALA A 51 -5.68 -11.03 3.37
CA ALA A 51 -4.86 -10.10 4.13
C ALA A 51 -4.57 -8.80 3.36
N ASN A 52 -4.25 -8.89 2.07
CA ASN A 52 -4.01 -7.72 1.22
C ASN A 52 -5.29 -6.87 1.06
N GLN A 53 -6.45 -7.50 0.87
CA GLN A 53 -7.72 -6.77 0.79
C GLN A 53 -8.08 -6.11 2.13
N MET A 54 -7.90 -6.83 3.24
CA MET A 54 -8.11 -6.26 4.58
C MET A 54 -7.19 -5.06 4.85
N HIS A 55 -5.92 -5.14 4.46
CA HIS A 55 -4.99 -4.02 4.52
C HIS A 55 -5.52 -2.81 3.74
N ALA A 56 -6.05 -3.03 2.54
CA ALA A 56 -6.65 -1.97 1.71
C ALA A 56 -7.90 -1.36 2.36
N VAL A 57 -8.84 -2.17 2.85
CA VAL A 57 -10.06 -1.69 3.55
C VAL A 57 -9.68 -0.80 4.73
N VAL A 58 -8.71 -1.22 5.55
CA VAL A 58 -8.23 -0.43 6.70
C VAL A 58 -7.69 0.91 6.23
N LEU A 59 -6.81 0.96 5.23
CA LEU A 59 -6.26 2.23 4.73
C LEU A 59 -7.34 3.13 4.10
N LEU A 60 -8.26 2.55 3.33
CA LEU A 60 -9.37 3.27 2.71
C LEU A 60 -10.25 3.94 3.75
N TYR A 61 -10.58 3.24 4.84
CA TYR A 61 -11.34 3.85 5.93
C TYR A 61 -10.47 4.79 6.79
N ASN A 62 -9.46 4.24 7.48
CA ASN A 62 -8.75 4.92 8.57
C ASN A 62 -7.92 6.11 8.10
N TYR A 63 -7.50 6.13 6.83
CA TYR A 63 -6.75 7.23 6.24
C TYR A 63 -7.56 8.00 5.19
N TYR A 64 -7.97 7.38 4.09
CA TYR A 64 -8.54 8.13 2.96
C TYR A 64 -9.93 8.71 3.24
N HIS A 65 -10.86 7.88 3.71
CA HIS A 65 -12.22 8.29 4.01
C HIS A 65 -12.24 9.29 5.17
N ARG A 66 -11.52 8.97 6.26
CA ARG A 66 -11.36 9.90 7.40
C ARG A 66 -10.66 11.21 7.04
N LYS A 67 -9.82 11.25 5.99
CA LYS A 67 -9.25 12.51 5.51
C LYS A 67 -10.28 13.39 4.80
N GLN A 68 -11.28 12.78 4.15
CA GLN A 68 -12.41 13.49 3.54
C GLN A 68 -13.47 13.89 4.58
N PHE A 69 -13.64 13.08 5.63
CA PHE A 69 -14.62 13.25 6.71
C PHE A 69 -13.90 13.23 8.08
N PRO A 70 -13.24 14.34 8.49
CA PRO A 70 -12.40 14.39 9.68
C PRO A 70 -13.13 14.15 11.01
N GLU A 71 -14.46 14.25 11.03
CA GLU A 71 -15.33 13.96 12.16
C GLU A 71 -15.40 12.46 12.50
N LEU A 72 -15.05 11.59 11.56
CA LEU A 72 -15.13 10.15 11.74
C LEU A 72 -14.00 9.63 12.66
N GLU A 73 -14.39 8.72 13.57
CA GLU A 73 -13.47 8.13 14.52
C GLU A 73 -12.47 7.18 13.84
N PHE A 74 -11.24 7.22 14.35
CA PHE A 74 -10.23 6.23 14.00
C PHE A 74 -10.58 4.89 14.63
N LEU A 75 -10.60 3.82 13.83
CA LEU A 75 -10.78 2.47 14.34
C LEU A 75 -9.41 1.86 14.61
N ASP A 76 -9.12 1.63 15.89
CA ASP A 76 -7.95 0.83 16.28
C ASP A 76 -8.10 -0.64 15.86
N PHE A 77 -7.02 -1.42 16.03
CA PHE A 77 -7.00 -2.83 15.61
C PHE A 77 -8.19 -3.63 16.16
N GLU A 78 -8.49 -3.52 17.46
CA GLU A 78 -9.57 -4.29 18.07
C GLU A 78 -10.95 -3.85 17.58
N SER A 79 -11.17 -2.54 17.49
CA SER A 79 -12.44 -1.96 17.05
C SER A 79 -12.70 -2.28 15.59
N PHE A 80 -11.67 -2.18 14.74
CA PHE A 80 -11.76 -2.53 13.33
C PHE A 80 -12.09 -4.01 13.14
N CYS A 81 -11.40 -4.91 13.84
CA CYS A 81 -11.69 -6.35 13.78
C CYS A 81 -13.13 -6.67 14.18
N LYS A 82 -13.65 -6.02 15.24
CA LYS A 82 -15.05 -6.19 15.67
C LYS A 82 -16.03 -5.76 14.58
N VAL A 83 -15.86 -4.59 13.98
CA VAL A 83 -16.72 -4.09 12.90
C VAL A 83 -16.64 -5.00 11.66
N ALA A 84 -15.43 -5.41 11.27
CA ALA A 84 -15.21 -6.29 10.13
C ALA A 84 -15.87 -7.68 10.31
N ILE A 85 -15.77 -8.29 11.50
CA ILE A 85 -16.42 -9.56 11.81
C ILE A 85 -17.95 -9.42 11.83
N ASN A 86 -18.46 -8.34 12.41
CA ASN A 86 -19.90 -8.07 12.42
C ASN A 86 -20.45 -7.91 11.00
N SER A 87 -19.68 -7.28 10.10
CA SER A 87 -20.02 -7.13 8.69
C SER A 87 -19.93 -8.45 7.92
N LYS A 88 -18.83 -9.20 8.08
CA LYS A 88 -18.56 -10.46 7.37
C LYS A 88 -18.13 -11.56 8.37
N PRO A 89 -19.07 -12.30 8.98
CA PRO A 89 -18.76 -13.30 10.01
C PRO A 89 -17.85 -14.45 9.55
N THR A 90 -17.84 -14.77 8.25
CA THR A 90 -16.94 -15.78 7.68
C THR A 90 -15.46 -15.41 7.78
N LEU A 91 -15.14 -14.12 7.97
CA LEU A 91 -13.77 -13.63 8.18
C LEU A 91 -13.15 -14.18 9.49
N LEU A 92 -13.98 -14.49 10.49
CA LEU A 92 -13.53 -14.92 11.82
C LEU A 92 -12.53 -16.08 11.76
N VAL A 93 -12.77 -17.05 10.86
CA VAL A 93 -11.92 -18.23 10.69
C VAL A 93 -10.49 -17.86 10.29
N PHE A 94 -10.32 -16.80 9.49
CA PHE A 94 -9.01 -16.32 9.05
C PHE A 94 -8.30 -15.48 10.11
N LEU A 95 -9.05 -14.78 10.96
CA LEU A 95 -8.49 -13.99 12.07
C LEU A 95 -8.01 -14.90 13.21
N GLU A 96 -8.79 -15.91 13.59
CA GLU A 96 -8.47 -16.81 14.71
C GLU A 96 -7.39 -17.86 14.37
N GLN A 97 -6.81 -17.81 13.17
CA GLN A 97 -5.79 -18.76 12.73
C GLN A 97 -4.44 -18.49 13.40
N LYS A 98 -4.26 -19.02 14.61
CA LYS A 98 -2.99 -18.94 15.34
C LYS A 98 -1.88 -19.73 14.63
N LYS A 99 -0.76 -19.08 14.34
CA LYS A 99 0.49 -19.77 13.95
C LYS A 99 1.03 -20.55 15.16
N LYS A 100 1.24 -21.86 15.02
CA LYS A 100 2.06 -22.64 15.97
C LYS A 100 3.55 -22.30 15.76
N CYS A 101 4.03 -21.17 16.26
CA CYS A 101 5.47 -20.87 16.30
C CYS A 101 5.88 -20.37 17.68
N ASN A 102 6.41 -21.30 18.51
CA ASN A 102 7.00 -21.02 19.82
C ASN A 102 8.26 -20.16 19.71
N VAL A 103 8.17 -18.84 19.85
CA VAL A 103 9.23 -18.01 20.46
C VAL A 103 8.58 -16.77 21.07
N ASP A 104 8.89 -16.47 22.32
CA ASP A 104 8.41 -15.38 23.20
C ASP A 104 8.12 -13.98 22.57
N GLY A 105 7.05 -13.32 23.05
CA GLY A 105 6.60 -11.95 22.74
C GLY A 105 5.07 -11.77 22.54
N ALA A 106 4.45 -10.76 23.16
CA ALA A 106 2.99 -10.54 23.29
C ALA A 106 2.16 -10.33 21.99
N TYR A 107 2.79 -10.32 20.81
CA TYR A 107 2.14 -10.11 19.51
C TYR A 107 2.53 -11.15 18.44
N LYS A 108 3.17 -12.27 18.83
CA LYS A 108 3.68 -13.26 17.85
C LYS A 108 2.65 -14.27 17.33
N ASP A 109 1.43 -14.24 17.87
CA ASP A 109 0.38 -15.21 17.53
C ASP A 109 -0.62 -14.71 16.49
N LEU A 110 -0.44 -13.49 15.94
CA LEU A 110 -1.35 -12.94 14.94
C LEU A 110 -1.36 -13.79 13.67
N SER A 111 -2.55 -14.06 13.14
CA SER A 111 -2.75 -14.59 11.80
C SER A 111 -2.19 -13.63 10.75
N ILE A 112 -2.06 -14.10 9.50
CA ILE A 112 -1.60 -13.25 8.39
C ILE A 112 -2.56 -12.07 8.18
N VAL A 113 -3.86 -12.31 8.34
CA VAL A 113 -4.91 -11.30 8.19
C VAL A 113 -4.89 -10.30 9.36
N GLU A 114 -4.80 -10.78 10.60
CA GLU A 114 -4.69 -9.88 11.76
C GLU A 114 -3.44 -9.00 11.67
N LYS A 115 -2.31 -9.57 11.26
CA LYS A 115 -1.07 -8.81 11.06
C LYS A 115 -1.27 -7.70 10.02
N ALA A 116 -1.92 -8.00 8.90
CA ALA A 116 -2.19 -7.00 7.86
C ALA A 116 -3.09 -5.86 8.38
N ILE A 117 -4.12 -6.17 9.16
CA ILE A 117 -4.99 -5.15 9.79
C ILE A 117 -4.17 -4.28 10.76
N MET A 118 -3.38 -4.90 11.63
CA MET A 118 -2.53 -4.19 12.59
C MET A 118 -1.51 -3.27 11.88
N ASP A 119 -0.84 -3.79 10.85
CA ASP A 119 0.15 -3.04 10.07
C ASP A 119 -0.52 -1.85 9.37
N ALA A 120 -1.70 -2.03 8.78
CA ALA A 120 -2.48 -0.96 8.16
C ALA A 120 -2.99 0.11 9.15
N CYS A 121 -3.39 -0.29 10.36
CA CYS A 121 -3.70 0.65 11.44
C CYS A 121 -2.47 1.48 11.82
N ASN A 122 -1.32 0.84 11.99
CA ASN A 122 -0.05 1.51 12.30
C ASN A 122 0.39 2.48 11.19
N ILE A 123 0.19 2.11 9.93
CA ILE A 123 0.41 3.00 8.77
C ILE A 123 -0.50 4.21 8.90
N SER A 124 -1.81 4.00 9.08
CA SER A 124 -2.80 5.08 9.17
C SER A 124 -2.49 6.07 10.30
N ILE A 125 -2.04 5.58 11.47
CA ILE A 125 -1.56 6.42 12.57
C ILE A 125 -0.34 7.25 12.15
N GLY A 126 0.62 6.62 11.44
CA GLY A 126 1.82 7.30 10.95
C GLY A 126 1.53 8.38 9.91
N LEU A 127 0.50 8.18 9.08
CA LEU A 127 0.12 9.12 8.02
C LEU A 127 -0.57 10.38 8.55
N ASP A 128 -1.23 10.30 9.71
CA ASP A 128 -1.85 11.42 10.43
C ASP A 128 -2.86 12.21 9.56
N THR A 129 -4.12 11.79 9.58
CA THR A 129 -5.21 12.41 8.78
C THR A 129 -5.47 13.87 9.12
N LEU A 130 -4.96 14.39 10.25
CA LEU A 130 -5.16 15.77 10.68
C LEU A 130 -4.21 16.76 9.98
N LYS A 131 -3.22 16.26 9.23
CA LYS A 131 -2.27 17.07 8.48
C LYS A 131 -2.49 16.94 6.98
N ASP A 132 -2.05 17.95 6.23
CA ASP A 132 -2.05 17.92 4.76
C ASP A 132 -1.26 16.71 4.23
N GLY A 133 -0.20 16.31 4.94
CA GLY A 133 0.51 15.06 4.76
C GLY A 133 1.43 14.72 5.94
N PRO A 134 1.96 13.49 6.00
CA PRO A 134 2.83 13.07 7.08
C PRO A 134 4.16 13.83 7.09
N THR A 135 4.66 14.13 8.28
CA THR A 135 6.03 14.60 8.46
C THR A 135 6.99 13.40 8.31
N MET A 136 7.49 13.21 7.09
CA MET A 136 8.37 12.08 6.73
C MET A 136 9.83 12.29 7.13
N GLU A 137 10.13 13.33 7.92
CA GLU A 137 11.48 13.56 8.41
C GLU A 137 11.98 12.32 9.18
N ARG A 138 13.13 11.79 8.76
CA ARG A 138 13.80 10.61 9.35
C ARG A 138 13.14 9.26 9.05
N TRP A 139 12.08 9.21 8.25
CA TRP A 139 11.53 7.93 7.80
C TRP A 139 12.51 7.26 6.82
N PRO A 140 12.81 5.96 6.98
CA PRO A 140 13.68 5.24 6.05
C PRO A 140 12.98 5.03 4.70
N ILE A 141 13.76 4.87 3.63
CA ILE A 141 13.26 4.43 2.33
C ILE A 141 13.15 2.90 2.38
N SER A 142 11.96 2.34 2.15
CA SER A 142 11.74 0.88 2.17
C SER A 142 11.57 0.28 0.77
N LYS A 143 11.20 1.11 -0.21
CA LYS A 143 10.92 0.67 -1.58
C LYS A 143 11.16 1.76 -2.62
N VAL A 144 11.30 1.33 -3.87
CA VAL A 144 11.22 2.19 -5.06
C VAL A 144 9.87 2.02 -5.73
N ALA A 145 9.32 3.13 -6.21
CA ALA A 145 8.14 3.17 -7.06
C ALA A 145 8.50 3.86 -8.37
N ILE A 146 7.99 3.37 -9.50
CA ILE A 146 8.32 3.89 -10.82
C ILE A 146 7.04 4.28 -11.54
N PHE A 147 6.95 5.55 -11.90
CA PHE A 147 5.97 6.07 -12.84
C PHE A 147 6.62 6.16 -14.22
N LEU A 148 6.35 5.17 -15.06
CA LEU A 148 6.93 5.04 -16.38
C LEU A 148 6.02 5.71 -17.41
N ILE A 149 6.54 6.70 -18.13
CA ILE A 149 5.81 7.45 -19.16
C ILE A 149 6.44 7.29 -20.53
N ASP A 150 5.62 7.42 -21.56
CA ASP A 150 6.07 7.42 -22.95
C ASP A 150 6.86 8.68 -23.31
N SER A 151 7.51 8.63 -24.47
CA SER A 151 8.34 9.73 -24.96
C SER A 151 7.57 11.04 -25.17
N LEU A 152 6.26 10.95 -25.44
CA LEU A 152 5.33 12.06 -25.63
C LEU A 152 4.75 12.61 -24.31
N LYS A 153 4.92 11.90 -23.19
CA LYS A 153 4.31 12.19 -21.89
C LYS A 153 2.78 12.20 -21.92
N GLU A 154 2.19 11.40 -22.79
CA GLU A 154 0.74 11.27 -22.94
C GLU A 154 0.21 9.99 -22.28
N ASN A 155 1.04 8.94 -22.26
CA ASN A 155 0.68 7.64 -21.73
C ASN A 155 1.64 7.21 -20.61
N CYS A 156 1.10 6.49 -19.64
CA CYS A 156 1.88 5.81 -18.62
C CYS A 156 1.74 4.30 -18.76
N SER A 157 2.80 3.58 -18.37
CA SER A 157 2.72 2.14 -18.20
C SER A 157 2.36 1.81 -16.75
N LEU A 158 1.30 1.04 -16.59
CA LEU A 158 0.88 0.48 -15.31
C LEU A 158 1.11 -1.03 -15.33
N HIS A 159 1.43 -1.57 -14.17
CA HIS A 159 1.63 -3.00 -13.98
C HIS A 159 0.37 -3.61 -13.36
N PHE A 160 -0.15 -4.66 -13.97
CA PHE A 160 -1.25 -5.44 -13.40
C PHE A 160 -0.70 -6.30 -12.27
N GLY A 161 -0.95 -5.89 -11.02
CA GLY A 161 -0.34 -6.57 -9.88
C GLY A 161 -1.00 -7.91 -9.61
N ALA A 162 -0.20 -8.99 -9.66
CA ALA A 162 -0.58 -10.26 -9.05
C ALA A 162 -0.75 -10.14 -7.52
N LYS A 163 0.01 -9.21 -6.89
CA LYS A 163 -0.10 -8.91 -5.45
C LYS A 163 -1.33 -8.07 -5.10
N THR A 164 -1.79 -7.21 -6.01
CA THR A 164 -2.96 -6.33 -5.84
C THR A 164 -4.23 -6.94 -6.45
N GLU A 165 -4.18 -8.22 -6.82
CA GLU A 165 -5.31 -9.01 -7.32
C GLU A 165 -6.05 -8.35 -8.49
N GLY A 166 -5.27 -7.81 -9.42
CA GLY A 166 -5.81 -7.28 -10.66
C GLY A 166 -6.18 -5.80 -10.64
N VAL A 167 -5.59 -5.04 -9.72
CA VAL A 167 -5.56 -3.58 -9.82
C VAL A 167 -4.29 -3.15 -10.56
N TRP A 168 -4.45 -2.24 -11.52
CA TRP A 168 -3.36 -1.57 -12.21
C TRP A 168 -2.65 -0.60 -11.26
N SER A 169 -1.35 -0.76 -11.07
CA SER A 169 -0.54 0.06 -10.17
C SER A 169 0.76 0.52 -10.81
N LEU A 170 1.47 1.41 -10.12
CA LEU A 170 2.87 1.69 -10.43
C LEU A 170 3.72 0.43 -10.27
N ILE A 171 4.87 0.42 -10.95
CA ILE A 171 5.88 -0.61 -10.77
C ILE A 171 6.58 -0.35 -9.44
N GLU A 172 6.57 -1.31 -8.52
CA GLU A 172 7.18 -1.17 -7.20
C GLU A 172 8.12 -2.34 -6.89
N LYS A 173 9.20 -2.07 -6.14
CA LYS A 173 10.08 -3.10 -5.56
C LYS A 173 10.66 -2.66 -4.23
N ASN A 174 10.69 -3.58 -3.27
CA ASN A 174 11.26 -3.33 -1.95
C ASN A 174 12.80 -3.29 -2.03
N ASP A 175 13.43 -2.36 -1.30
CA ASP A 175 14.89 -2.16 -1.28
C ASP A 175 15.64 -3.37 -0.68
N GLY A 176 14.95 -4.20 0.11
CA GLY A 176 15.50 -5.42 0.73
C GLY A 176 15.28 -6.73 -0.05
N GLU A 177 14.56 -6.71 -1.17
CA GLU A 177 14.20 -7.91 -1.95
C GLU A 177 15.21 -8.22 -3.08
N THR A 178 16.50 -7.95 -2.86
CA THR A 178 17.55 -8.32 -3.82
C THR A 178 17.57 -9.85 -3.96
N GLY A 179 16.99 -10.34 -5.05
CA GLY A 179 16.62 -11.74 -5.23
C GLY A 179 17.77 -12.73 -5.15
N ASP A 180 17.40 -13.95 -4.77
CA ASP A 180 18.17 -15.16 -4.91
C ASP A 180 18.79 -15.26 -6.32
N SER A 181 20.08 -15.00 -6.39
CA SER A 181 20.96 -15.52 -7.42
C SER A 181 22.29 -15.81 -6.77
N GLU A 182 22.71 -17.06 -6.93
CA GLU A 182 23.95 -17.63 -6.43
C GLU A 182 25.14 -16.70 -6.73
N SER A 183 25.57 -15.95 -5.72
CA SER A 183 26.95 -15.50 -5.63
C SER A 183 27.44 -15.80 -4.22
N VAL A 184 28.37 -16.74 -4.17
CA VAL A 184 28.97 -17.26 -2.96
C VAL A 184 29.69 -16.12 -2.23
N GLY A 185 29.22 -15.83 -1.02
CA GLY A 185 30.07 -15.39 0.08
C GLY A 185 30.47 -13.91 0.12
N ALA A 186 29.60 -13.06 0.65
CA ALA A 186 30.01 -11.98 1.56
C ALA A 186 28.80 -11.51 2.39
N LYS A 187 28.49 -12.22 3.48
CA LYS A 187 27.63 -11.69 4.54
C LYS A 187 28.34 -10.51 5.20
N GLN A 188 28.12 -9.28 4.73
CA GLN A 188 28.46 -8.10 5.52
C GLN A 188 27.45 -7.97 6.66
N LYS A 189 27.82 -8.53 7.81
CA LYS A 189 27.22 -8.23 9.11
C LYS A 189 27.26 -6.72 9.33
N ILE A 190 26.13 -6.03 9.15
CA ILE A 190 25.96 -4.68 9.69
C ILE A 190 25.80 -4.85 11.20
N GLN A 191 26.91 -4.74 11.91
CA GLN A 191 26.94 -4.75 13.36
C GLN A 191 26.30 -3.45 13.88
N ASN A 192 25.32 -3.63 14.77
CA ASN A 192 24.78 -2.60 15.65
C ASN A 192 25.91 -1.79 16.31
N LYS A 193 26.04 -0.52 15.92
CA LYS A 193 26.67 0.51 16.76
C LYS A 193 25.77 1.75 16.77
N ARG A 194 25.30 2.08 17.98
CA ARG A 194 24.65 3.35 18.32
C ARG A 194 25.43 4.51 17.72
N SER A 195 24.76 5.35 16.92
CA SER A 195 25.33 6.62 16.46
C SER A 195 24.22 7.60 16.11
N VAL A 196 24.04 8.58 17.00
CA VAL A 196 23.72 9.99 16.79
C VAL A 196 23.01 10.39 15.48
N THR A 197 21.81 10.91 15.70
CA THR A 197 20.91 11.66 14.82
C THR A 197 21.61 12.65 13.88
N CYS A 198 21.40 12.49 12.57
CA CYS A 198 21.58 13.52 11.54
C CYS A 198 20.44 13.40 10.51
N PRO A 199 19.95 14.51 9.92
CA PRO A 199 18.93 14.45 8.87
C PRO A 199 19.49 13.65 7.69
N VAL A 200 18.71 12.68 7.19
CA VAL A 200 19.15 11.76 6.12
C VAL A 200 19.29 12.56 4.82
N LYS A 201 20.46 13.18 4.62
CA LYS A 201 20.98 13.43 3.29
C LYS A 201 21.31 12.05 2.74
N VAL A 202 20.47 11.55 1.84
CA VAL A 202 20.75 10.34 1.07
C VAL A 202 22.14 10.51 0.48
N SER A 203 23.07 9.63 0.86
CA SER A 203 24.41 9.68 0.29
C SER A 203 24.31 9.46 -1.22
N ASN A 204 25.17 10.11 -2.01
CA ASN A 204 25.17 9.94 -3.47
C ASN A 204 25.27 8.46 -3.89
N SER A 205 25.91 7.62 -3.06
CA SER A 205 26.00 6.17 -3.26
C SER A 205 24.65 5.45 -3.09
N TYR A 206 23.87 5.84 -2.08
CA TYR A 206 22.55 5.23 -1.83
C TYR A 206 21.52 5.66 -2.88
N GLU A 207 21.55 6.92 -3.33
CA GLU A 207 20.66 7.34 -4.43
C GLU A 207 20.98 6.59 -5.73
N ALA A 208 22.27 6.40 -6.04
CA ALA A 208 22.69 5.62 -7.20
C ALA A 208 22.21 4.16 -7.12
N HIS A 209 22.22 3.56 -5.92
CA HIS A 209 21.66 2.23 -5.70
C HIS A 209 20.15 2.17 -6.00
N LEU A 210 19.38 3.12 -5.48
CA LEU A 210 17.93 3.19 -5.72
C LEU A 210 17.60 3.41 -7.20
N GLN A 211 18.40 4.22 -7.91
CA GLN A 211 18.26 4.41 -9.36
C GLN A 211 18.55 3.12 -10.13
N GLN A 212 19.62 2.39 -9.77
CA GLN A 212 19.94 1.10 -10.38
C GLN A 212 18.84 0.07 -10.12
N LEU A 213 18.29 0.05 -8.90
CA LEU A 213 17.15 -0.79 -8.55
C LEU A 213 15.96 -0.44 -9.44
N ALA A 214 15.58 0.83 -9.56
CA ALA A 214 14.46 1.26 -10.40
C ALA A 214 14.63 0.85 -11.87
N ILE A 215 15.79 1.11 -12.47
CA ILE A 215 16.13 0.71 -13.85
C ILE A 215 16.04 -0.81 -14.02
N SER A 216 16.60 -1.57 -13.07
CA SER A 216 16.57 -3.04 -13.12
C SER A 216 15.14 -3.58 -13.10
N VAL A 217 14.25 -2.96 -12.32
CA VAL A 217 12.85 -3.40 -12.20
C VAL A 217 12.07 -3.09 -13.46
N VAL A 218 12.28 -1.92 -14.07
CA VAL A 218 11.65 -1.61 -15.35
C VAL A 218 12.07 -2.63 -16.40
N LYS A 219 13.36 -2.95 -16.49
CA LYS A 219 13.85 -4.01 -17.41
C LYS A 219 13.18 -5.36 -17.13
N GLU A 220 13.13 -5.77 -15.86
CA GLU A 220 12.50 -7.04 -15.43
C GLU A 220 11.02 -7.12 -15.81
N LYS A 221 10.27 -6.02 -15.63
CA LYS A 221 8.81 -6.00 -15.79
C LYS A 221 8.31 -5.65 -17.18
N THR A 222 9.10 -4.91 -17.96
CA THR A 222 8.66 -4.35 -19.26
C THR A 222 9.56 -4.76 -20.43
N GLY A 223 10.71 -5.38 -20.14
CA GLY A 223 11.71 -5.72 -21.15
C GLY A 223 12.45 -4.53 -21.78
N ILE A 224 12.15 -3.29 -21.36
CA ILE A 224 12.78 -2.08 -21.90
C ILE A 224 14.27 -2.04 -21.51
N ASP A 225 15.13 -1.73 -22.48
CA ASP A 225 16.56 -1.64 -22.22
C ASP A 225 16.90 -0.40 -21.37
N PRO A 226 17.81 -0.51 -20.39
CA PRO A 226 18.28 0.62 -19.61
C PRO A 226 18.77 1.83 -20.42
N THR A 227 19.30 1.61 -21.63
CA THR A 227 19.76 2.69 -22.52
C THR A 227 18.62 3.52 -23.10
N ASP A 228 17.42 2.96 -23.18
CA ASP A 228 16.21 3.66 -23.63
C ASP A 228 15.48 4.37 -22.48
N LEU A 229 15.95 4.20 -21.24
CA LEU A 229 15.35 4.80 -20.06
C LEU A 229 16.07 6.07 -19.63
N SER A 230 15.28 7.08 -19.28
CA SER A 230 15.77 8.32 -18.68
C SER A 230 14.97 8.63 -17.42
N ILE A 231 15.66 8.92 -16.32
CA ILE A 231 15.04 9.42 -15.09
C ILE A 231 14.81 10.92 -15.28
N LEU A 232 13.55 11.35 -15.21
CA LEU A 232 13.18 12.76 -15.31
C LEU A 232 13.20 13.44 -13.95
N GLU A 233 12.59 12.79 -12.96
CA GLU A 233 12.41 13.33 -11.61
C GLU A 233 12.49 12.21 -10.58
N SER A 234 12.87 12.58 -9.35
CA SER A 234 12.76 11.72 -8.18
C SER A 234 12.10 12.46 -7.03
N HIS A 235 11.17 11.79 -6.37
CA HIS A 235 10.36 12.32 -5.29
C HIS A 235 10.42 11.38 -4.09
N LEU A 236 10.26 11.93 -2.89
CA LEU A 236 10.10 11.14 -1.67
C LEU A 236 8.63 11.19 -1.27
N THR A 237 7.99 10.02 -1.15
CA THR A 237 6.58 9.89 -0.74
C THR A 237 6.46 8.92 0.41
N TYR A 238 5.36 8.96 1.15
CA TYR A 238 5.09 7.97 2.19
C TYR A 238 4.80 6.61 1.54
N SER A 239 5.16 5.54 2.25
CA SER A 239 4.82 4.17 1.85
C SER A 239 3.50 3.74 2.49
N LEU A 240 2.68 3.03 1.71
CA LEU A 240 1.47 2.36 2.19
C LEU A 240 1.69 0.87 2.49
N SER A 241 2.92 0.37 2.34
CA SER A 241 3.25 -1.03 2.61
C SER A 241 3.83 -1.25 4.01
N GLU A 242 4.35 -0.20 4.65
CA GLU A 242 4.99 -0.30 5.96
C GLU A 242 4.87 1.03 6.71
N ALA A 243 4.62 0.95 8.01
CA ALA A 243 4.38 2.14 8.83
C ALA A 243 5.65 2.99 8.98
N LYS A 244 5.50 4.31 8.85
CA LYS A 244 6.59 5.30 9.03
C LYS A 244 7.78 5.06 8.10
N THR A 245 7.54 4.54 6.90
CA THR A 245 8.56 4.42 5.85
C THR A 245 8.16 5.23 4.62
N THR A 246 9.13 5.46 3.76
CA THR A 246 8.99 6.21 2.52
C THR A 246 9.26 5.32 1.31
N ALA A 247 8.66 5.70 0.19
CA ALA A 247 9.03 5.18 -1.12
C ALA A 247 9.80 6.26 -1.87
N ARG A 248 10.86 5.85 -2.56
CA ARG A 248 11.52 6.70 -3.56
C ARG A 248 10.78 6.54 -4.88
N LEU A 249 10.02 7.56 -5.27
CA LEU A 249 9.29 7.60 -6.53
C LEU A 249 10.20 8.14 -7.63
N PHE A 250 10.38 7.39 -8.70
CA PHE A 250 11.06 7.83 -9.91
C PHE A 250 10.04 8.04 -11.04
N ILE A 251 10.10 9.21 -11.66
CA ILE A 251 9.41 9.46 -12.94
C ILE A 251 10.41 9.14 -14.04
N MET A 252 10.12 8.10 -14.81
CA MET A 252 11.00 7.58 -15.86
C MET A 252 10.32 7.69 -17.21
N LYS A 253 11.09 8.05 -18.22
CA LYS A 253 10.65 8.13 -19.61
C LYS A 253 11.39 7.10 -20.44
N TYR A 254 10.67 6.36 -21.28
CA TYR A 254 11.28 5.47 -22.26
C TYR A 254 11.21 6.05 -23.68
N GLN A 255 12.24 5.78 -24.48
CA GLN A 255 12.41 6.36 -25.81
C GLN A 255 11.92 5.45 -26.95
N SER A 256 11.89 4.12 -26.71
CA SER A 256 11.61 3.13 -27.75
C SER A 256 10.16 3.17 -28.23
N ALA A 257 9.97 2.90 -29.53
CA ALA A 257 8.67 2.68 -30.13
C ALA A 257 8.13 1.35 -29.58
N VAL A 258 7.25 1.45 -28.59
CA VAL A 258 6.30 0.44 -28.09
C VAL A 258 6.83 -1.00 -28.22
N ASN A 259 7.44 -1.54 -27.16
CA ASN A 259 7.33 -2.99 -26.97
C ASN A 259 5.81 -3.27 -26.94
N GLU A 260 5.29 -4.06 -27.88
CA GLU A 260 3.86 -4.38 -27.99
C GLU A 260 3.29 -4.97 -26.67
N ASP A 261 4.17 -5.48 -25.80
CA ASP A 261 3.87 -6.05 -24.49
C ASP A 261 3.68 -5.02 -23.36
N VAL A 262 3.99 -3.74 -23.59
CA VAL A 262 3.87 -2.70 -22.55
C VAL A 262 2.46 -2.11 -22.59
N PHE A 263 1.62 -2.50 -21.62
CA PHE A 263 0.29 -1.89 -21.45
C PHE A 263 0.42 -0.41 -21.13
N GLN A 264 -0.28 0.42 -21.91
CA GLN A 264 -0.27 1.88 -21.82
C GLN A 264 -1.67 2.40 -21.49
N VAL A 265 -1.72 3.37 -20.58
CA VAL A 265 -2.93 4.09 -20.21
C VAL A 265 -2.71 5.57 -20.45
N PRO A 266 -3.67 6.28 -21.09
CA PRO A 266 -3.60 7.73 -21.18
C PRO A 266 -3.57 8.36 -19.78
N ILE A 267 -2.60 9.24 -19.54
CA ILE A 267 -2.40 9.86 -18.22
C ILE A 267 -3.64 10.68 -17.84
N LYS A 268 -4.20 11.46 -18.78
CA LYS A 268 -5.40 12.26 -18.56
C LYS A 268 -6.60 11.41 -18.12
N ALA A 269 -6.84 10.29 -18.80
CA ALA A 269 -7.93 9.39 -18.46
C ALA A 269 -7.78 8.74 -17.06
N SER A 270 -6.55 8.64 -16.55
CA SER A 270 -6.25 8.08 -15.23
C SER A 270 -6.46 9.10 -14.11
N ILE A 271 -6.18 10.39 -14.39
CA ILE A 271 -6.37 11.48 -13.44
C ILE A 271 -7.85 11.87 -13.36
N ASP A 272 -8.50 12.06 -14.51
CA ASP A 272 -9.89 12.55 -14.59
C ASP A 272 -10.91 11.57 -13.99
N ARG A 273 -10.58 10.27 -13.94
CA ARG A 273 -11.40 9.26 -13.21
C ARG A 273 -11.43 9.47 -11.70
N SER A 274 -10.45 10.18 -11.14
CA SER A 274 -10.37 10.48 -9.71
C SER A 274 -11.28 11.66 -9.31
N ASP A 275 -11.74 12.46 -10.28
CA ASP A 275 -12.62 13.62 -10.06
C ASP A 275 -14.12 13.28 -10.18
N THR A 276 -14.47 12.09 -10.67
CA THR A 276 -15.84 11.57 -10.59
C THR A 276 -16.07 10.92 -9.22
N SER A 277 -16.45 11.78 -8.28
CA SER A 277 -16.93 11.51 -6.92
C SER A 277 -17.80 10.26 -6.76
N LEU A 278 -17.48 9.46 -5.73
CA LEU A 278 -18.50 8.85 -4.87
C LEU A 278 -19.14 9.92 -3.98
#